data_AF-A0A094LBE4-F1
#
_entry.id   AF-A0A094LBE4-F1
#
_cell.length_a   1.000
_cell.length_b   1.000
_cell.length_c   1.000
_cell.angle_alpha   90.00
_cell.angle_beta   90.00
_cell.angle_gamma   90.00
#
_symmetry.space_group_name_H-M   'P 1'
#
loop_
_entity.id
_entity.type
_entity.pdbx_description
1 polymer ?
#
loop_
_entity_poly.entity_id
_entity_poly.type
_entity_poly.pdbx_seq_one_letter_code
_entity_poly.pdbx_strand_id
1 'polypeptide(L)'
;MNELEKTSAYEFYLLLLERTIQLKEYELFEQFGGLKDRFDRYIGMRIAHLLYENGFIDLAIEVYRSINDLYIWDAQAFVNMIEGLTVRNEISDAIQYGMLAFSLGHKDFRLYKYVIELMKLNDMKEEMKSILRQAQNIYPDSKWLMNQ
;
A
#
# COMPACT_ATOMS: atom_id res chain seq x y z
N MET A 1 26.45 1.33 16.50
CA MET A 1 25.12 1.83 16.88
C MET A 1 24.28 0.62 17.27
N ASN A 2 23.87 0.56 18.53
CA ASN A 2 23.09 -0.55 19.08
C ASN A 2 21.70 -0.60 18.40
N GLU A 3 21.06 -1.78 18.33
CA GLU A 3 19.71 -1.93 17.76
C GLU A 3 18.69 -1.00 18.45
N LEU A 4 18.80 -0.81 19.77
CA LEU A 4 17.97 0.13 20.52
C LEU A 4 18.14 1.61 20.10
N GLU A 5 19.35 2.01 19.70
CA GLU A 5 19.62 3.38 19.21
C GLU A 5 19.18 3.56 17.74
N LYS A 6 19.18 2.48 16.95
CA LYS A 6 18.66 2.50 15.58
C LYS A 6 17.15 2.65 15.56
N THR A 7 16.43 1.93 16.42
CA THR A 7 14.98 2.04 16.53
C THR A 7 14.56 3.45 16.96
N SER A 8 15.29 4.08 17.90
CA SER A 8 14.98 5.46 18.32
C SER A 8 15.25 6.50 17.23
N ALA A 9 16.33 6.35 16.45
CA ALA A 9 16.61 7.24 15.32
C ALA A 9 15.60 7.07 14.17
N TYR A 10 15.15 5.85 13.92
CA TYR A 10 14.16 5.52 12.88
C TYR A 10 12.80 6.14 13.19
N GLU A 11 12.29 5.93 14.41
CA GLU A 11 11.02 6.50 14.86
C GLU A 11 11.08 8.03 14.91
N PHE A 12 12.19 8.59 15.41
CA PHE A 12 12.39 10.03 15.44
C PHE A 12 12.36 10.66 14.04
N TYR A 13 13.01 10.01 13.06
CA TYR A 13 13.03 10.50 11.69
C TYR A 13 11.63 10.51 11.05
N LEU A 14 10.87 9.42 11.20
CA LEU A 14 9.49 9.37 10.69
C LEU A 14 8.59 10.40 11.38
N LEU A 15 8.73 10.57 12.69
CA LEU A 15 7.99 11.61 13.43
C LEU A 15 8.36 13.00 12.94
N LEU A 16 9.64 13.26 12.66
CA LEU A 16 10.09 14.55 12.13
C LEU A 16 9.45 14.84 10.76
N LEU A 17 9.43 13.86 9.86
CA LEU A 17 8.74 13.96 8.57
C LEU A 17 7.23 14.18 8.73
N GLU A 18 6.60 13.49 9.67
CA GLU A 18 5.17 13.68 9.96
C GLU A 18 4.89 15.11 10.42
N ARG A 19 5.74 15.66 11.31
CA ARG A 19 5.58 17.03 11.81
C ARG A 19 5.74 18.07 10.71
N THR A 20 6.68 17.89 9.77
CA THR A 20 6.80 18.82 8.64
C THR A 20 5.56 18.80 7.76
N ILE A 21 4.95 17.63 7.52
CA ILE A 21 3.66 17.53 6.83
C ILE A 21 2.55 18.26 7.59
N GLN A 22 2.38 17.99 8.88
CA GLN A 22 1.30 18.58 9.70
C GLN A 22 1.42 20.10 9.83
N LEU A 23 2.65 20.62 9.89
CA LEU A 23 2.94 22.05 9.93
C LEU A 23 2.96 22.69 8.54
N LYS A 24 2.79 21.92 7.46
CA LYS A 24 2.84 22.35 6.05
C LYS A 24 4.21 22.90 5.62
N GLU A 25 5.26 22.46 6.28
CA GLU A 25 6.66 22.79 5.98
C GLU A 25 7.22 21.84 4.91
N TYR A 26 6.67 21.90 3.69
CA TYR A 26 6.96 20.92 2.63
C TYR A 26 8.39 20.98 2.10
N GLU A 27 9.00 22.16 2.02
CA GLU A 27 10.41 22.29 1.65
C GLU A 27 11.30 21.55 2.66
N LEU A 28 10.98 21.67 3.96
CA LEU A 28 11.71 20.98 5.01
C LEU A 28 11.45 19.47 4.98
N PHE A 29 10.24 19.04 4.62
CA PHE A 29 9.95 17.63 4.33
C PHE A 29 10.86 17.09 3.22
N GLU A 30 11.03 17.79 2.11
CA GLU A 30 11.92 17.36 1.01
C GLU A 30 13.39 17.29 1.47
N GLN A 31 13.86 18.30 2.19
CA GLN A 31 15.23 18.33 2.73
C GLN A 31 15.50 17.14 3.66
N PHE A 32 14.60 16.85 4.59
CA PHE A 32 14.73 15.68 5.47
C PHE A 32 14.51 14.37 4.71
N GLY A 33 13.60 14.33 3.75
CA GLY A 33 13.34 13.17 2.89
C GLY A 33 14.58 12.70 2.12
N GLY A 34 15.48 13.63 1.76
CA GLY A 34 16.79 13.32 1.18
C GLY A 34 17.72 12.50 2.08
N LEU A 35 17.40 12.35 3.38
CA LEU A 35 18.15 11.52 4.32
C LEU A 35 17.72 10.06 4.33
N LYS A 36 16.68 9.68 3.57
CA LYS A 36 16.12 8.32 3.58
C LYS A 36 17.16 7.22 3.31
N ASP A 37 18.17 7.49 2.50
CA ASP A 37 19.20 6.51 2.12
C ASP A 37 20.16 6.16 3.27
N ARG A 38 20.04 6.84 4.43
CA ARG A 38 20.77 6.50 5.67
C ARG A 38 20.09 5.40 6.49
N PHE A 39 18.86 5.04 6.14
CA PHE A 39 18.07 4.02 6.82
C PHE A 39 18.03 2.73 6.00
N ASP A 40 17.43 1.69 6.58
CA ASP A 40 17.28 0.42 5.88
C ASP A 40 16.31 0.50 4.70
N ARG A 41 16.23 -0.58 3.92
CA ARG A 41 15.36 -0.68 2.75
C ARG A 41 13.86 -0.53 3.04
N TYR A 42 13.41 -0.64 4.29
CA TYR A 42 12.00 -0.55 4.66
C TYR A 42 11.56 0.90 4.89
N ILE A 43 12.49 1.85 5.02
CA ILE A 43 12.15 3.26 5.28
C ILE A 43 11.25 3.86 4.20
N GLY A 44 11.48 3.53 2.93
CA GLY A 44 10.66 4.03 1.82
C GLY A 44 9.20 3.63 1.97
N MET A 45 8.96 2.38 2.43
CA MET A 45 7.61 1.87 2.68
C MET A 45 6.91 2.69 3.77
N ARG A 46 7.62 2.97 4.87
CA ARG A 46 7.07 3.75 5.98
C ARG A 46 6.81 5.20 5.60
N ILE A 47 7.66 5.82 4.78
CA ILE A 47 7.42 7.15 4.24
C ILE A 47 6.18 7.16 3.33
N ALA A 48 6.02 6.15 2.48
CA ALA A 48 4.84 6.04 1.61
C ALA A 48 3.54 5.89 2.42
N HIS A 49 3.52 5.05 3.46
CA HIS A 49 2.38 4.97 4.38
C HIS A 49 2.09 6.30 5.06
N LEU A 50 3.12 6.97 5.59
CA LEU A 50 2.99 8.26 6.24
C LEU A 50 2.34 9.29 5.31
N LEU A 51 2.82 9.37 4.06
CA LEU A 51 2.27 10.26 3.04
C LEU A 51 0.80 9.94 2.75
N TYR A 52 0.48 8.65 2.58
CA TYR A 52 -0.88 8.19 2.29
C TYR A 52 -1.84 8.55 3.42
N GLU A 53 -1.46 8.26 4.68
CA GLU A 53 -2.24 8.56 5.88
C GLU A 53 -2.50 10.06 6.07
N ASN A 54 -1.60 10.92 5.58
CA ASN A 54 -1.76 12.36 5.61
C ASN A 54 -2.41 12.93 4.33
N GLY A 55 -2.95 12.09 3.45
CA GLY A 55 -3.71 12.50 2.27
C GLY A 55 -2.86 12.90 1.05
N PHE A 56 -1.53 12.72 1.09
CA PHE A 56 -0.64 12.94 -0.06
C PHE A 56 -0.61 11.70 -0.97
N ILE A 57 -1.79 11.31 -1.46
CA ILE A 57 -2.02 10.03 -2.15
C ILE A 57 -1.14 9.88 -3.39
N ASP A 58 -1.07 10.90 -4.24
CA ASP A 58 -0.27 10.84 -5.48
C ASP A 58 1.21 10.66 -5.18
N LEU A 59 1.75 11.42 -4.23
CA LEU A 59 3.15 11.29 -3.84
C LEU A 59 3.43 9.92 -3.18
N ALA A 60 2.50 9.43 -2.36
CA ALA A 60 2.62 8.10 -1.76
C ALA A 60 2.69 7.00 -2.84
N ILE A 61 1.85 7.06 -3.87
CA ILE A 61 1.86 6.12 -5.01
C ILE A 61 3.22 6.15 -5.71
N GLU A 62 3.78 7.33 -5.98
CA GLU A 62 5.08 7.44 -6.63
C GLU A 62 6.22 6.89 -5.74
N VAL A 63 6.15 7.11 -4.42
CA VAL A 63 7.11 6.49 -3.49
C VAL A 63 6.95 4.97 -3.48
N TYR A 64 5.74 4.43 -3.42
CA TYR A 64 5.53 2.97 -3.55
C TYR A 64 6.14 2.44 -4.86
N ARG A 65 5.81 3.04 -6.01
CA ARG A 65 6.34 2.64 -7.33
C ARG A 65 7.87 2.70 -7.41
N SER A 66 8.53 3.57 -6.65
CA SER A 66 9.99 3.64 -6.61
C SER A 66 10.65 2.46 -5.86
N ILE A 67 9.87 1.69 -5.09
CA ILE A 67 10.35 0.53 -4.33
C ILE A 67 10.31 -0.71 -5.22
N ASN A 68 11.44 -0.99 -5.86
CA ASN A 68 11.57 -2.11 -6.82
C ASN A 68 11.40 -3.51 -6.20
N ASP A 69 11.75 -3.69 -4.92
CA ASP A 69 11.62 -4.98 -4.22
C ASP A 69 10.20 -5.16 -3.68
N LEU A 70 9.33 -5.82 -4.45
CA LEU A 70 7.95 -6.06 -4.06
C LEU A 70 7.81 -7.02 -2.86
N TYR A 71 8.85 -7.79 -2.51
CA TYR A 71 8.79 -8.69 -1.34
C TYR A 71 8.83 -7.95 0.00
N ILE A 72 9.21 -6.66 0.01
CA ILE A 72 9.14 -5.83 1.22
C ILE A 72 7.82 -5.09 1.36
N TRP A 73 6.92 -5.18 0.38
CA TRP A 73 5.60 -4.58 0.48
C TRP A 73 4.75 -5.39 1.45
N ASP A 74 4.11 -4.69 2.36
CA ASP A 74 3.10 -5.30 3.22
C ASP A 74 1.71 -5.24 2.57
N ALA A 75 0.74 -5.89 3.19
CA ALA A 75 -0.63 -5.88 2.67
C ALA A 75 -1.22 -4.46 2.64
N GLN A 76 -0.82 -3.58 3.57
CA GLN A 76 -1.33 -2.22 3.62
C GLN A 76 -0.81 -1.40 2.43
N ALA A 77 0.42 -1.64 1.96
CA ALA A 77 0.99 -0.97 0.81
C ALA A 77 0.22 -1.32 -0.46
N PHE A 78 -0.12 -2.60 -0.63
CA PHE A 78 -0.98 -3.03 -1.73
C PHE A 78 -2.39 -2.45 -1.63
N VAL A 79 -2.99 -2.42 -0.43
CA VAL A 79 -4.30 -1.78 -0.19
C VAL A 79 -4.27 -0.31 -0.61
N ASN A 80 -3.29 0.44 -0.10
CA ASN A 80 -3.11 1.87 -0.40
C ASN A 80 -2.90 2.10 -1.90
N MET A 81 -2.09 1.26 -2.55
CA MET A 81 -1.85 1.32 -3.99
C MET A 81 -3.15 1.10 -4.78
N ILE A 82 -3.93 0.05 -4.46
CA ILE A 82 -5.20 -0.24 -5.15
C ILE A 82 -6.18 0.91 -4.98
N GLU A 83 -6.38 1.39 -3.76
CA GLU A 83 -7.28 2.51 -3.46
C GLU A 83 -6.85 3.78 -4.20
N GLY A 84 -5.56 4.13 -4.12
CA GLY A 84 -4.99 5.31 -4.77
C GLY A 84 -5.12 5.29 -6.30
N LEU A 85 -4.82 4.14 -6.92
CA LEU A 85 -4.99 3.96 -8.36
C LEU A 85 -6.47 4.00 -8.79
N THR A 86 -7.36 3.47 -7.95
CA THR A 86 -8.81 3.53 -8.19
C THR A 86 -9.31 4.97 -8.22
N VAL A 87 -8.86 5.81 -7.28
CA VAL A 87 -9.20 7.25 -7.25
C VAL A 87 -8.67 7.98 -8.50
N ARG A 88 -7.52 7.55 -9.03
CA ARG A 88 -6.93 8.05 -10.29
C ARG A 88 -7.59 7.47 -11.55
N ASN A 89 -8.59 6.61 -11.41
CA ASN A 89 -9.24 5.88 -12.50
C ASN A 89 -8.25 4.98 -13.30
N GLU A 90 -7.14 4.58 -12.68
CA GLU A 90 -6.13 3.65 -13.20
C GLU A 90 -6.53 2.20 -12.86
N ILE A 91 -7.73 1.79 -13.30
CA ILE A 91 -8.38 0.56 -12.81
C ILE A 91 -7.62 -0.72 -13.17
N SER A 92 -7.07 -0.79 -14.38
CA SER A 92 -6.27 -1.95 -14.81
C SER A 92 -5.05 -2.16 -13.92
N ASP A 93 -4.34 -1.07 -13.58
CA ASP A 93 -3.17 -1.12 -12.70
C ASP A 93 -3.58 -1.51 -11.27
N ALA A 94 -4.69 -0.95 -10.77
CA ALA A 94 -5.23 -1.31 -9.46
C ALA A 94 -5.50 -2.82 -9.35
N ILE A 95 -6.15 -3.41 -10.36
CA ILE A 95 -6.39 -4.85 -10.42
C ILE A 95 -5.06 -5.62 -10.48
N GLN A 96 -4.11 -5.19 -11.31
CA GLN A 96 -2.80 -5.84 -11.43
C GLN A 96 -2.02 -5.86 -10.11
N TYR A 97 -1.99 -4.76 -9.36
CA TYR A 97 -1.36 -4.72 -8.03
C TYR A 97 -2.05 -5.64 -7.03
N GLY A 98 -3.38 -5.76 -7.07
CA GLY A 98 -4.09 -6.72 -6.23
C GLY A 98 -3.78 -8.17 -6.59
N MET A 99 -3.72 -8.50 -7.88
CA MET A 99 -3.32 -9.82 -8.37
C MET A 99 -1.88 -10.17 -7.96
N LEU A 100 -0.97 -9.19 -8.04
CA LEU A 100 0.40 -9.32 -7.59
C LEU A 100 0.47 -9.62 -6.09
N ALA A 101 -0.31 -8.91 -5.27
CA ALA A 101 -0.38 -9.15 -3.83
C ALA A 101 -0.80 -10.60 -3.51
N PHE A 102 -1.79 -11.15 -4.24
CA PHE A 102 -2.18 -12.55 -4.08
C PHE A 102 -1.05 -13.51 -4.44
N SER A 103 -0.30 -13.23 -5.53
CA SER A 103 0.82 -14.07 -5.97
C SER A 103 1.99 -14.09 -4.98
N LEU A 104 2.18 -12.99 -4.24
CA LEU A 104 3.16 -12.87 -3.15
C LEU A 104 2.65 -13.47 -1.82
N GLY A 105 1.44 -14.02 -1.81
CA GLY A 105 0.87 -14.74 -0.67
C GLY A 105 0.17 -13.86 0.35
N HIS A 106 -0.10 -12.58 0.05
CA HIS A 106 -0.89 -11.73 0.93
C HIS A 106 -2.33 -12.22 1.01
N LYS A 107 -2.82 -12.38 2.25
CA LYS A 107 -4.17 -12.83 2.57
C LYS A 107 -4.89 -11.78 3.41
N ASP A 108 -4.82 -10.51 3.01
CA ASP A 108 -5.66 -9.47 3.59
C ASP A 108 -7.00 -9.47 2.84
N PHE A 109 -8.10 -9.54 3.59
CA PHE A 109 -9.44 -9.63 3.03
C PHE A 109 -9.78 -8.41 2.14
N ARG A 110 -9.24 -7.23 2.46
CA ARG A 110 -9.48 -5.99 1.70
C ARG A 110 -8.96 -6.10 0.28
N LEU A 111 -7.83 -6.77 0.07
CA LEU A 111 -7.25 -6.98 -1.26
C LEU A 111 -8.21 -7.77 -2.15
N TYR A 112 -8.77 -8.88 -1.63
CA TYR A 112 -9.78 -9.66 -2.35
C TYR A 112 -11.04 -8.86 -2.63
N LYS A 113 -11.53 -8.13 -1.62
CA LYS A 113 -12.71 -7.30 -1.74
C LYS A 113 -12.57 -6.28 -2.87
N TYR A 114 -11.48 -5.51 -2.87
CA TYR A 114 -11.26 -4.47 -3.87
C TYR A 114 -11.07 -5.03 -5.27
N VAL A 115 -10.28 -6.09 -5.45
CA VAL A 115 -10.10 -6.70 -6.77
C VAL A 115 -11.42 -7.23 -7.32
N ILE A 116 -12.25 -7.89 -6.50
CA ILE A 116 -13.56 -8.40 -6.92
C ILE A 116 -14.50 -7.25 -7.31
N GLU A 117 -14.57 -6.19 -6.50
CA GLU A 117 -15.39 -5.01 -6.79
C GLU A 117 -14.95 -4.32 -8.08
N LEU A 118 -13.65 -4.12 -8.28
CA LEU A 118 -13.10 -3.53 -9.50
C LEU A 118 -13.37 -4.38 -10.74
N MET A 119 -13.16 -5.70 -10.67
CA MET A 119 -13.46 -6.62 -11.78
C MET A 119 -14.95 -6.61 -12.13
N LYS A 120 -15.83 -6.56 -11.12
CA LYS A 120 -17.28 -6.49 -11.32
C LYS A 120 -17.69 -5.20 -12.02
N LEU A 121 -17.12 -4.07 -11.64
CA LEU A 121 -17.37 -2.77 -12.27
C LEU A 121 -16.87 -2.68 -13.72
N ASN A 122 -15.89 -3.50 -14.09
CA ASN A 122 -15.27 -3.51 -15.43
C ASN A 122 -15.67 -4.73 -16.29
N ASP A 123 -16.76 -5.40 -15.92
CA ASP A 123 -17.33 -6.56 -16.63
C ASP A 123 -16.36 -7.75 -16.82
N MET A 124 -15.35 -7.89 -15.95
CA MET A 124 -14.35 -8.97 -15.96
C MET A 124 -14.87 -10.24 -15.24
N LYS A 125 -16.04 -10.73 -15.65
CA LYS A 125 -16.77 -11.77 -14.91
C LYS A 125 -16.05 -13.11 -14.84
N GLU A 126 -15.33 -13.51 -15.88
CA GLU A 126 -14.69 -14.82 -15.93
C GLU A 126 -13.43 -14.87 -15.05
N GLU A 127 -12.61 -13.83 -15.12
CA GLU A 127 -11.42 -13.66 -14.27
C GLU A 127 -11.83 -13.60 -12.79
N MET A 128 -12.89 -12.83 -12.48
CA MET A 128 -13.40 -12.65 -11.13
C MET A 128 -13.79 -13.98 -10.46
N LYS A 129 -14.35 -14.95 -11.19
CA LYS A 129 -14.77 -16.25 -10.61
C LYS A 129 -13.63 -16.98 -9.91
N SER A 130 -12.42 -16.92 -10.49
CA SER A 130 -11.24 -17.58 -9.94
C SER A 130 -10.83 -16.96 -8.59
N ILE A 131 -10.83 -15.63 -8.52
CA ILE A 131 -10.49 -14.85 -7.33
C ILE A 131 -11.56 -15.00 -6.25
N LEU A 132 -12.83 -14.97 -6.64
CA LEU A 132 -13.95 -15.19 -5.73
C LEU A 132 -13.87 -16.57 -5.07
N ARG A 133 -13.61 -17.62 -5.85
CA ARG A 133 -13.45 -18.98 -5.32
C ARG A 133 -12.25 -19.08 -4.38
N GLN A 134 -11.13 -18.44 -4.72
CA GLN A 134 -9.96 -18.39 -3.84
C GLN A 134 -10.29 -17.68 -2.51
N ALA A 135 -10.95 -16.52 -2.58
CA ALA A 135 -11.35 -15.75 -1.41
C ALA A 135 -12.31 -16.55 -0.51
N GLN A 136 -13.30 -17.25 -1.09
CA GLN A 136 -14.25 -18.09 -0.34
C GLN A 136 -13.56 -19.25 0.38
N ASN A 137 -12.50 -19.83 -0.20
CA ASN A 137 -11.72 -20.86 0.48
C ASN A 137 -10.91 -20.32 1.67
N ILE A 138 -10.43 -19.08 1.57
CA ILE A 138 -9.65 -18.44 2.64
C ILE A 138 -10.57 -17.91 3.74
N TYR A 139 -11.74 -17.39 3.38
CA TYR A 139 -12.73 -16.79 4.30
C TYR A 139 -14.11 -17.43 4.12
N PRO A 140 -14.29 -18.71 4.50
CA PRO A 140 -15.53 -19.45 4.28
C PRO A 140 -16.74 -18.84 4.97
N ASP A 141 -16.54 -18.13 6.08
CA ASP A 141 -17.63 -17.53 6.88
C ASP A 141 -17.97 -16.09 6.48
N SER A 142 -17.36 -15.58 5.40
CA SER A 142 -17.60 -14.20 4.96
C SER A 142 -18.98 -14.07 4.29
N LYS A 143 -19.92 -13.48 5.03
CA LYS A 143 -21.25 -13.12 4.50
C LYS A 143 -21.18 -12.24 3.26
N TRP A 144 -20.17 -11.38 3.17
CA TRP A 144 -19.97 -10.52 2.00
C TRP A 144 -19.62 -11.36 0.75
N LEU A 145 -18.72 -12.34 0.87
CA LEU A 145 -18.32 -13.23 -0.24
C LEU A 145 -19.44 -14.18 -0.69
N MET A 146 -20.34 -14.56 0.23
CA MET A 146 -21.51 -15.38 -0.11
C MET A 146 -22.53 -14.64 -0.99
N ASN A 147 -22.49 -13.31 -1.00
CA ASN A 147 -23.44 -12.44 -1.70
C ASN A 147 -22.86 -11.79 -2.98
N GLN A 148 -21.66 -12.18 -3.43
CA GLN A 148 -21.00 -11.56 -4.59
C GLN A 148 -21.55 -11.98 -5.94
#